data_AF-A0A1V3XXQ0-F1
#
_entry.id   AF-A0A1V3XXQ0-F1
#
_cell.length_a   1.000
_cell.length_b   1.000
_cell.length_c   1.000
_cell.angle_alpha   90.00
_cell.angle_beta   90.00
_cell.angle_gamma   90.00
#
_symmetry.space_group_name_H-M   'P 1'
#
loop_
_entity.id
_entity.type
_entity.pdbx_description
1 polymer ?
#
loop_
_entity_poly.entity_id
_entity_poly.type
_entity_poly.pdbx_seq_one_letter_code
_entity_poly.pdbx_strand_id
1 'polypeptide(L)'
;MLARDAHPERDPGLMLRVAAAAADTGLPIGAATLSRLATCTPELPTPWPREVLDDLLVVLLAGPTAVGTIEALDRTGLWGRLLPEWGSIRDLPPRDVAHKWTVDRHVIETAIHAAPLSTRVARPDLLALGALLHDIGKGRGADHSVLGSEMVMQIGERLGLPPADIDVLSKLVRHHLLLPVVATRSDLNDPKTIEGVSEALGGDPQLLEVLHALTEADSKATGPGVWSDWKASLVEKLVSRCRMVMAGEALPQAKPLAPHYLSLAADHGVHVEIGPGDSARMYQVVMVAPDKPGLVSKAAAVLALNSLGVHSAAVNSHDGVAITEFVVSPLFGSPPAAELLRQQFVGALGGDVDVLAMVEKRDSEASSFASERAGEVVAGVPVTRSAAPPRILWLQSAIPGQLLLEVRAMDRPGLLALLAHALERAGADIRWAKVNTFGSTAADVFCVTVPGSSTYLLRSSSSCRRCWVPPPTYWSTSPSAISPAPVTAARRSTGATLRCAP
;
A
#
# COMPACT_ATOMS: atom_id res chain seq x y z
N MET A 1 -18.48 -27.84 25.60
CA MET A 1 -19.04 -29.15 25.17
C MET A 1 -20.47 -28.92 24.73
N LEU A 2 -21.03 -29.75 23.85
CA LEU A 2 -22.47 -29.67 23.54
C LEU A 2 -23.33 -30.05 24.76
N ALA A 3 -24.54 -29.52 24.84
CA ALA A 3 -25.55 -29.96 25.80
C ALA A 3 -25.96 -31.42 25.54
N ARG A 4 -26.51 -32.11 26.56
CA ARG A 4 -26.83 -33.56 26.47
C ARG A 4 -27.96 -33.87 25.50
N ASP A 5 -28.85 -32.91 25.32
CA ASP A 5 -30.01 -32.84 24.43
C ASP A 5 -29.70 -32.21 23.07
N ALA A 6 -28.44 -31.85 22.79
CA ALA A 6 -28.05 -31.36 21.49
C ALA A 6 -28.07 -32.47 20.42
N HIS A 7 -28.81 -32.20 19.34
CA HIS A 7 -29.00 -33.06 18.17
C HIS A 7 -28.39 -32.44 16.90
N PRO A 8 -27.05 -32.44 16.71
CA PRO A 8 -26.39 -31.93 15.50
C PRO A 8 -26.98 -32.48 14.20
N GLU A 9 -27.42 -33.74 14.21
CA GLU A 9 -28.04 -34.43 13.08
C GLU A 9 -29.41 -33.86 12.63
N ARG A 10 -29.96 -32.89 13.37
CA ARG A 10 -31.23 -32.19 13.07
C ARG A 10 -31.11 -30.67 13.05
N ASP A 11 -29.94 -30.13 13.34
CA ASP A 11 -29.72 -28.70 13.55
C ASP A 11 -28.55 -28.20 12.67
N PRO A 12 -28.81 -27.80 11.42
CA PRO A 12 -27.76 -27.32 10.51
C PRO A 12 -27.10 -26.02 11.00
N GLY A 13 -27.79 -25.23 11.84
CA GLY A 13 -27.26 -24.00 12.43
C GLY A 13 -26.32 -24.23 13.61
N LEU A 14 -26.38 -25.40 14.26
CA LEU A 14 -25.64 -25.68 15.51
C LEU A 14 -24.13 -25.42 15.40
N MET A 15 -23.54 -25.69 14.25
CA MET A 15 -22.11 -25.44 14.01
C MET A 15 -21.74 -23.97 14.20
N LEU A 16 -22.49 -23.05 13.59
CA LEU A 16 -22.24 -21.61 13.69
C LEU A 16 -22.62 -21.09 15.08
N ARG A 17 -23.69 -21.60 15.69
CA ARG A 17 -24.06 -21.28 17.09
C ARG A 17 -22.98 -21.66 18.11
N VAL A 18 -22.33 -22.81 17.90
CA VAL A 18 -21.16 -23.24 18.70
C VAL A 18 -19.94 -22.38 18.42
N ALA A 19 -19.74 -21.95 17.17
CA ALA A 19 -18.66 -21.03 16.80
C ALA A 19 -18.85 -19.64 17.42
N ALA A 20 -20.06 -19.07 17.35
CA ALA A 20 -20.42 -17.80 17.96
C ALA A 20 -20.13 -17.81 19.47
N ALA A 21 -20.60 -18.84 20.18
CA ALA A 21 -20.33 -19.00 21.62
C ALA A 21 -18.82 -19.17 21.93
N ALA A 22 -18.06 -19.87 21.09
CA ALA A 22 -16.61 -20.02 21.26
C ALA A 22 -15.84 -18.72 21.00
N ALA A 23 -16.25 -17.95 20.00
CA ALA A 23 -15.67 -16.66 19.67
C ALA A 23 -15.97 -15.61 20.75
N ASP A 24 -17.24 -15.48 21.17
CA ASP A 24 -17.65 -14.54 22.23
C ASP A 24 -16.97 -14.83 23.58
N THR A 25 -16.94 -16.10 24.01
CA THR A 25 -16.31 -16.47 25.30
C THR A 25 -14.79 -16.64 25.25
N GLY A 26 -14.20 -16.68 24.06
CA GLY A 26 -12.79 -17.04 23.84
C GLY A 26 -12.43 -18.48 24.21
N LEU A 27 -13.41 -19.35 24.50
CA LEU A 27 -13.17 -20.73 24.89
C LEU A 27 -13.05 -21.65 23.66
N PRO A 28 -11.98 -22.47 23.53
CA PRO A 28 -11.78 -23.30 22.36
C PRO A 28 -12.82 -24.42 22.23
N ILE A 29 -13.28 -24.67 21.00
CA ILE A 29 -14.18 -25.80 20.70
C ILE A 29 -13.41 -27.11 20.88
N GLY A 30 -13.84 -27.96 21.82
CA GLY A 30 -13.18 -29.23 22.09
C GLY A 30 -13.20 -30.19 20.89
N ALA A 31 -12.09 -30.90 20.65
CA ALA A 31 -11.91 -31.75 19.46
C ALA A 31 -13.02 -32.79 19.23
N ALA A 32 -13.56 -33.38 20.30
CA ALA A 32 -14.70 -34.31 20.21
C ALA A 32 -16.00 -33.63 19.74
N THR A 33 -16.19 -32.34 20.08
CA THR A 33 -17.32 -31.54 19.57
C THR A 33 -17.12 -31.21 18.09
N LEU A 34 -15.93 -30.75 17.68
CA LEU A 34 -15.61 -30.51 16.27
C LEU A 34 -15.79 -31.77 15.40
N SER A 35 -15.30 -32.92 15.86
CA SER A 35 -15.43 -34.20 15.14
C SER A 35 -16.90 -34.64 15.01
N ARG A 36 -17.72 -34.48 16.06
CA ARG A 36 -19.17 -34.76 16.00
C ARG A 36 -19.88 -33.77 15.07
N LEU A 37 -19.53 -32.48 15.08
CA LEU A 37 -20.09 -31.50 14.15
C LEU A 37 -19.71 -31.84 12.69
N ALA A 38 -18.45 -32.18 12.42
CA ALA A 38 -17.98 -32.54 11.07
C ALA A 38 -18.64 -33.80 10.50
N THR A 39 -18.99 -34.76 11.34
CA THR A 39 -19.60 -36.03 10.92
C THR A 39 -21.12 -36.03 10.94
N CYS A 40 -21.77 -35.25 11.83
CA CYS A 40 -23.22 -35.32 12.03
C CYS A 40 -24.02 -34.09 11.52
N THR A 41 -23.41 -32.90 11.39
CA THR A 41 -24.20 -31.69 11.02
C THR A 41 -24.63 -31.75 9.56
N PRO A 42 -25.94 -31.61 9.24
CA PRO A 42 -26.42 -31.55 7.88
C PRO A 42 -26.00 -30.25 7.18
N GLU A 43 -26.11 -30.22 5.85
CA GLU A 43 -25.89 -28.99 5.07
C GLU A 43 -26.93 -27.92 5.41
N LEU A 44 -26.52 -26.65 5.33
CA LEU A 44 -27.43 -25.52 5.49
C LEU A 44 -28.37 -25.41 4.28
N PRO A 45 -29.67 -25.10 4.47
CA PRO A 45 -30.56 -24.79 3.37
C PRO A 45 -30.08 -23.51 2.66
N THR A 46 -30.49 -23.34 1.40
CA THR A 46 -30.27 -22.10 0.65
C THR A 46 -31.63 -21.47 0.33
N PRO A 47 -31.91 -20.23 0.76
CA PRO A 47 -31.07 -19.36 1.59
C PRO A 47 -30.89 -19.88 3.03
N TRP A 48 -29.84 -19.40 3.71
CA TRP A 48 -29.62 -19.67 5.13
C TRP A 48 -30.74 -19.09 6.02
N PRO A 49 -31.05 -19.71 7.17
CA PRO A 49 -31.90 -19.09 8.18
C PRO A 49 -31.19 -17.87 8.79
N ARG A 50 -31.95 -16.80 9.08
CA ARG A 50 -31.38 -15.52 9.56
C ARG A 50 -30.52 -15.67 10.81
N GLU A 51 -30.95 -16.47 11.78
CA GLU A 51 -30.20 -16.78 13.00
C GLU A 51 -28.79 -17.35 12.75
N VAL A 52 -28.60 -18.07 11.63
CA VAL A 52 -27.29 -18.62 11.24
C VAL A 52 -26.37 -17.53 10.66
N LEU A 53 -26.94 -16.55 9.95
CA LEU A 53 -26.21 -15.36 9.53
C LEU A 53 -25.85 -14.48 10.73
N ASP A 54 -26.77 -14.30 11.68
CA ASP A 54 -26.53 -13.57 12.93
C ASP A 54 -25.39 -14.25 13.74
N ASP A 55 -25.38 -15.59 13.86
CA ASP A 55 -24.27 -16.36 14.47
C ASP A 55 -22.93 -16.13 13.74
N LEU A 56 -22.92 -16.08 12.40
CA LEU A 56 -21.71 -15.76 11.62
C LEU A 56 -21.21 -14.33 11.91
N LEU A 57 -22.11 -13.36 12.01
CA LEU A 57 -21.76 -11.98 12.35
C LEU A 57 -21.15 -11.89 13.76
N VAL A 58 -21.65 -12.65 14.74
CA VAL A 58 -21.02 -12.75 16.07
C VAL A 58 -19.59 -13.28 15.96
N VAL A 59 -19.34 -14.34 15.18
CA VAL A 59 -17.98 -14.87 14.98
C VAL A 59 -17.05 -13.83 14.36
N LEU A 60 -17.50 -13.10 13.32
CA LEU A 60 -16.68 -12.09 12.63
C LEU A 60 -16.40 -10.85 13.50
N LEU A 61 -17.34 -10.47 14.37
CA LEU A 61 -17.25 -9.29 15.22
C LEU A 61 -16.62 -9.55 16.61
N ALA A 62 -16.32 -10.80 16.96
CA ALA A 62 -15.69 -11.16 18.23
C ALA A 62 -14.24 -10.66 18.41
N GLY A 63 -13.61 -10.13 17.35
CA GLY A 63 -12.23 -9.65 17.40
C GLY A 63 -11.22 -10.81 17.52
N PRO A 64 -10.11 -10.67 18.28
CA PRO A 64 -8.99 -11.62 18.25
C PRO A 64 -9.32 -13.10 18.55
N THR A 65 -10.45 -13.39 19.20
CA THR A 65 -10.93 -14.76 19.48
C THR A 65 -11.52 -15.47 18.24
N ALA A 66 -11.94 -14.71 17.22
CA ALA A 66 -12.43 -15.24 15.94
C ALA A 66 -11.39 -16.16 15.28
N VAL A 67 -10.10 -15.81 15.40
CA VAL A 67 -8.94 -16.58 14.94
C VAL A 67 -9.03 -18.07 15.27
N GLY A 68 -8.99 -18.39 16.57
CA GLY A 68 -8.88 -19.78 17.02
C GLY A 68 -10.15 -20.58 16.71
N THR A 69 -11.28 -19.88 16.63
CA THR A 69 -12.59 -20.45 16.27
C THR A 69 -12.61 -20.83 14.79
N ILE A 70 -12.29 -19.89 13.88
CA ILE A 70 -12.30 -20.13 12.44
C ILE A 70 -11.23 -21.15 12.04
N GLU A 71 -10.01 -21.07 12.58
CA GLU A 71 -8.95 -22.06 12.35
C GLU A 71 -9.31 -23.47 12.87
N ALA A 72 -10.17 -23.59 13.88
CA ALA A 72 -10.67 -24.89 14.35
C ALA A 72 -11.72 -25.48 13.38
N LEU A 73 -12.59 -24.64 12.81
CA LEU A 73 -13.56 -25.05 11.79
C LEU A 73 -12.87 -25.39 10.46
N ASP A 74 -11.90 -24.59 10.02
CA ASP A 74 -11.19 -24.77 8.75
C ASP A 74 -10.33 -26.05 8.74
N ARG A 75 -9.60 -26.33 9.82
CA ARG A 75 -8.85 -27.60 9.97
C ARG A 75 -9.73 -28.85 10.03
N THR A 76 -11.03 -28.70 10.30
CA THR A 76 -12.00 -29.81 10.27
C THR A 76 -12.89 -29.81 9.03
N GLY A 77 -12.61 -28.93 8.06
CA GLY A 77 -13.39 -28.78 6.82
C GLY A 77 -14.77 -28.15 7.00
N LEU A 78 -15.14 -27.80 8.23
CA LEU A 78 -16.42 -27.17 8.57
C LEU A 78 -16.55 -25.78 7.96
N TRP A 79 -15.48 -24.98 7.98
CA TRP A 79 -15.48 -23.64 7.39
C TRP A 79 -15.67 -23.68 5.86
N GLY A 80 -15.02 -24.63 5.18
CA GLY A 80 -15.18 -24.84 3.74
C GLY A 80 -16.58 -25.32 3.31
N ARG A 81 -17.42 -25.82 4.24
CA ARG A 81 -18.84 -26.08 3.96
C ARG A 81 -19.69 -24.81 3.99
N LEU A 82 -19.33 -23.83 4.82
CA LEU A 82 -19.99 -22.52 4.89
C LEU A 82 -19.63 -21.64 3.69
N LEU A 83 -18.35 -21.64 3.32
CA LEU A 83 -17.79 -20.79 2.27
C LEU A 83 -16.92 -21.65 1.33
N PRO A 84 -17.52 -22.38 0.37
CA PRO A 84 -16.77 -23.22 -0.59
C PRO A 84 -15.70 -22.45 -1.39
N GLU A 85 -15.90 -21.15 -1.59
CA GLU A 85 -14.97 -20.26 -2.26
C GLU A 85 -13.63 -20.10 -1.51
N TRP A 86 -13.64 -20.32 -0.19
CA TRP A 86 -12.47 -20.27 0.71
C TRP A 86 -11.31 -21.13 0.22
N GLY A 87 -11.59 -22.28 -0.41
CA GLY A 87 -10.55 -23.19 -0.92
C GLY A 87 -9.62 -22.58 -1.98
N SER A 88 -9.96 -21.40 -2.53
CA SER A 88 -9.09 -20.65 -3.45
C SER A 88 -8.13 -19.67 -2.78
N ILE A 89 -8.41 -19.29 -1.53
CA ILE A 89 -7.61 -18.34 -0.74
C ILE A 89 -6.93 -18.98 0.49
N ARG A 90 -7.36 -20.19 0.88
CA ARG A 90 -6.75 -21.00 1.94
C ARG A 90 -5.25 -21.22 1.70
N ASP A 91 -4.44 -20.92 2.71
CA ASP A 91 -2.98 -20.99 2.69
C ASP A 91 -2.31 -20.22 1.51
N LEU A 92 -3.04 -19.34 0.82
CA LEU A 92 -2.56 -18.65 -0.37
C LEU A 92 -1.57 -17.54 0.04
N PRO A 93 -0.28 -17.61 -0.35
CA PRO A 93 0.67 -16.56 -0.02
C PRO A 93 0.31 -15.24 -0.72
N PRO A 94 0.54 -14.09 -0.07
CA PRO A 94 0.30 -12.79 -0.68
C PRO A 94 1.26 -12.53 -1.85
N ARG A 95 0.85 -11.66 -2.78
CA ARG A 95 1.64 -11.31 -3.97
C ARG A 95 2.63 -10.17 -3.75
N ASP A 96 2.46 -9.38 -2.70
CA ASP A 96 3.33 -8.27 -2.33
C ASP A 96 3.94 -8.49 -0.94
N VAL A 97 4.95 -7.68 -0.63
CA VAL A 97 5.78 -7.79 0.58
C VAL A 97 5.20 -7.07 1.80
N ALA A 98 4.10 -6.35 1.65
CA ALA A 98 3.49 -5.60 2.75
C ALA A 98 2.58 -6.49 3.61
N HIS A 99 1.94 -7.49 2.99
CA HIS A 99 1.10 -8.47 3.67
C HIS A 99 1.92 -9.36 4.62
N LYS A 100 1.56 -9.35 5.90
CA LYS A 100 2.11 -10.23 6.94
C LYS A 100 1.57 -11.67 6.85
N TRP A 101 0.40 -11.84 6.24
CA TRP A 101 -0.43 -13.04 6.34
C TRP A 101 -0.73 -13.66 4.98
N THR A 102 -1.07 -14.96 4.95
CA THR A 102 -1.77 -15.60 3.83
C THR A 102 -3.14 -14.96 3.63
N VAL A 103 -3.73 -15.07 2.44
CA VAL A 103 -4.96 -14.32 2.08
C VAL A 103 -6.15 -14.72 2.96
N ASP A 104 -6.31 -16.00 3.24
CA ASP A 104 -7.29 -16.51 4.21
C ASP A 104 -7.13 -15.92 5.61
N ARG A 105 -5.91 -15.84 6.14
CA ARG A 105 -5.63 -15.22 7.44
C ARG A 105 -5.83 -13.70 7.39
N HIS A 106 -5.47 -13.06 6.28
CA HIS A 106 -5.65 -11.62 6.05
C HIS A 106 -7.13 -11.18 6.11
N VAL A 107 -8.05 -11.91 5.50
CA VAL A 107 -9.49 -11.55 5.57
C VAL A 107 -10.05 -11.69 6.99
N ILE A 108 -9.55 -12.63 7.79
CA ILE A 108 -9.93 -12.73 9.22
C ILE A 108 -9.34 -11.59 10.04
N GLU A 109 -8.06 -11.24 9.84
CA GLU A 109 -7.42 -10.07 10.48
C GLU A 109 -8.10 -8.75 10.07
N THR A 110 -8.61 -8.68 8.84
CA THR A 110 -9.44 -7.56 8.37
C THR A 110 -10.76 -7.49 9.13
N ALA A 111 -11.45 -8.61 9.36
CA ALA A 111 -12.66 -8.66 10.18
C ALA A 111 -12.38 -8.23 11.65
N ILE A 112 -11.26 -8.67 12.22
CA ILE A 112 -10.80 -8.28 13.56
C ILE A 112 -10.57 -6.76 13.65
N HIS A 113 -9.94 -6.16 12.63
CA HIS A 113 -9.74 -4.70 12.59
C HIS A 113 -11.01 -3.92 12.23
N ALA A 114 -11.99 -4.54 11.60
CA ALA A 114 -13.29 -3.96 11.29
C ALA A 114 -14.26 -3.96 12.49
N ALA A 115 -14.17 -4.95 13.39
CA ALA A 115 -15.09 -5.07 14.53
C ALA A 115 -15.14 -3.83 15.45
N PRO A 116 -14.01 -3.18 15.82
CA PRO A 116 -14.02 -1.91 16.56
C PRO A 116 -14.59 -0.71 15.80
N LEU A 117 -14.76 -0.83 14.47
CA LEU A 117 -15.33 0.21 13.60
C LEU A 117 -16.84 0.03 13.38
N SER A 118 -17.44 -1.02 13.94
CA SER A 118 -18.89 -1.30 13.84
C SER A 118 -19.78 -0.14 14.30
N THR A 119 -19.34 0.68 15.26
CA THR A 119 -20.06 1.87 15.76
C THR A 119 -19.86 3.12 14.91
N ARG A 120 -18.98 3.09 13.90
CA ARG A 120 -18.73 4.19 12.94
C ARG A 120 -19.52 4.08 11.65
N VAL A 121 -20.33 3.03 11.48
CA VAL A 121 -21.04 2.73 10.22
C VAL A 121 -22.50 2.39 10.49
N ALA A 122 -23.41 2.77 9.58
CA ALA A 122 -24.81 2.39 9.65
C ALA A 122 -25.06 0.89 9.36
N ARG A 123 -24.11 0.20 8.72
CA ARG A 123 -24.19 -1.22 8.31
C ARG A 123 -22.98 -2.03 8.81
N PRO A 124 -22.89 -2.31 10.12
CA PRO A 124 -21.80 -3.13 10.68
C PRO A 124 -21.83 -4.57 10.20
N ASP A 125 -22.99 -5.06 9.79
CA ASP A 125 -23.22 -6.36 9.13
C ASP A 125 -22.52 -6.44 7.77
N LEU A 126 -22.73 -5.43 6.90
CA LEU A 126 -22.07 -5.37 5.59
C LEU A 126 -20.58 -5.06 5.71
N LEU A 127 -20.16 -4.34 6.76
CA LEU A 127 -18.75 -4.16 7.09
C LEU A 127 -18.07 -5.50 7.44
N ALA A 128 -18.69 -6.32 8.29
CA ALA A 128 -18.16 -7.62 8.69
C ALA A 128 -18.09 -8.62 7.51
N LEU A 129 -19.16 -8.70 6.72
CA LEU A 129 -19.19 -9.53 5.51
C LEU A 129 -18.22 -9.01 4.44
N GLY A 130 -18.13 -7.69 4.25
CA GLY A 130 -17.17 -7.06 3.34
C GLY A 130 -15.73 -7.35 3.74
N ALA A 131 -15.41 -7.30 5.04
CA ALA A 131 -14.09 -7.66 5.56
C ALA A 131 -13.72 -9.12 5.24
N LEU A 132 -14.64 -10.07 5.42
CA LEU A 132 -14.45 -11.48 5.07
C LEU A 132 -14.28 -11.71 3.56
N LEU A 133 -14.98 -10.93 2.73
CA LEU A 133 -15.15 -11.23 1.30
C LEU A 133 -14.36 -10.34 0.32
N HIS A 134 -13.75 -9.23 0.76
CA HIS A 134 -13.07 -8.26 -0.12
C HIS A 134 -12.02 -8.91 -1.06
N ASP A 135 -11.37 -9.97 -0.57
CA ASP A 135 -10.27 -10.66 -1.23
C ASP A 135 -10.66 -12.04 -1.80
N ILE A 136 -11.94 -12.44 -1.73
CA ILE A 136 -12.39 -13.82 -2.04
C ILE A 136 -12.09 -14.24 -3.50
N GLY A 137 -11.96 -13.28 -4.42
CA GLY A 137 -11.58 -13.52 -5.81
C GLY A 137 -10.09 -13.81 -6.05
N LYS A 138 -9.23 -13.75 -5.03
CA LYS A 138 -7.79 -14.06 -5.16
C LYS A 138 -7.56 -15.55 -5.50
N GLY A 139 -6.36 -15.86 -5.97
CA GLY A 139 -5.97 -17.22 -6.39
C GLY A 139 -6.38 -17.63 -7.83
N ARG A 140 -7.23 -16.85 -8.52
CA ARG A 140 -7.90 -17.28 -9.77
C ARG A 140 -7.42 -16.61 -11.07
N GLY A 141 -6.29 -15.89 -11.04
CA GLY A 141 -5.61 -15.39 -12.24
C GLY A 141 -6.18 -14.12 -12.90
N ALA A 142 -7.40 -13.70 -12.54
CA ALA A 142 -8.02 -12.45 -12.97
C ALA A 142 -7.82 -11.29 -11.96
N ASP A 143 -8.46 -10.14 -12.21
CA ASP A 143 -8.67 -9.09 -11.19
C ASP A 143 -9.59 -9.66 -10.10
N HIS A 144 -9.06 -9.75 -8.87
CA HIS A 144 -9.76 -10.36 -7.74
C HIS A 144 -10.95 -9.54 -7.26
N SER A 145 -10.97 -8.23 -7.51
CA SER A 145 -12.05 -7.31 -7.12
C SER A 145 -13.26 -7.47 -8.05
N VAL A 146 -13.02 -7.63 -9.36
CA VAL A 146 -14.07 -7.99 -10.33
C VAL A 146 -14.67 -9.34 -9.98
N LEU A 147 -13.81 -10.37 -9.93
CA LEU A 147 -14.26 -11.75 -9.72
C LEU A 147 -14.90 -11.96 -8.34
N GLY A 148 -14.39 -11.28 -7.30
CA GLY A 148 -14.98 -11.27 -5.97
C GLY A 148 -16.38 -10.66 -5.98
N SER A 149 -16.60 -9.54 -6.68
CA SER A 149 -17.92 -8.91 -6.78
C SER A 149 -18.97 -9.79 -7.48
N GLU A 150 -18.55 -10.58 -8.48
CA GLU A 150 -19.41 -11.58 -9.14
C GLU A 150 -19.76 -12.76 -8.21
N MET A 151 -18.79 -13.24 -7.42
CA MET A 151 -18.99 -14.30 -6.41
C MET A 151 -19.93 -13.85 -5.29
N VAL A 152 -19.84 -12.59 -4.85
CA VAL A 152 -20.71 -12.03 -3.80
C VAL A 152 -22.19 -12.14 -4.15
N MET A 153 -22.57 -12.12 -5.44
CA MET A 153 -23.96 -12.32 -5.86
C MET A 153 -24.49 -13.68 -5.37
N GLN A 154 -23.74 -14.76 -5.67
CA GLN A 154 -24.11 -16.13 -5.28
C GLN A 154 -23.94 -16.40 -3.78
N ILE A 155 -22.89 -15.83 -3.18
CA ILE A 155 -22.67 -15.92 -1.73
C ILE A 155 -23.80 -15.22 -0.97
N GLY A 156 -24.21 -14.02 -1.40
CA GLY A 156 -25.27 -13.24 -0.78
C GLY A 156 -26.64 -13.92 -0.85
N GLU A 157 -27.00 -14.49 -2.00
CA GLU A 157 -28.20 -15.33 -2.15
C GLU A 157 -28.15 -16.54 -1.20
N ARG A 158 -26.99 -17.20 -1.10
CA ARG A 158 -26.79 -18.35 -0.20
C ARG A 158 -26.94 -17.96 1.27
N LEU A 159 -26.36 -16.82 1.68
CA LEU A 159 -26.49 -16.25 3.02
C LEU A 159 -27.90 -15.72 3.35
N GLY A 160 -28.79 -15.61 2.36
CA GLY A 160 -30.16 -15.09 2.55
C GLY A 160 -30.25 -13.56 2.65
N LEU A 161 -29.27 -12.84 2.08
CA LEU A 161 -29.27 -11.38 2.07
C LEU A 161 -30.38 -10.82 1.14
N PRO A 162 -31.02 -9.69 1.48
CA PRO A 162 -31.88 -8.95 0.55
C PRO A 162 -31.12 -8.51 -0.71
N PRO A 163 -31.74 -8.47 -1.90
CA PRO A 163 -31.04 -8.09 -3.14
C PRO A 163 -30.33 -6.73 -3.11
N ALA A 164 -30.86 -5.75 -2.37
CA ALA A 164 -30.20 -4.45 -2.18
C ALA A 164 -28.90 -4.57 -1.37
N ASP A 165 -28.86 -5.45 -0.37
CA ASP A 165 -27.67 -5.69 0.45
C ASP A 165 -26.61 -6.48 -0.32
N ILE A 166 -27.03 -7.37 -1.22
CA ILE A 166 -26.15 -8.08 -2.15
C ILE A 166 -25.46 -7.09 -3.10
N ASP A 167 -26.19 -6.12 -3.65
CA ASP A 167 -25.64 -5.08 -4.52
C ASP A 167 -24.62 -4.19 -3.77
N VAL A 168 -24.94 -3.73 -2.55
CA VAL A 168 -24.00 -2.96 -1.72
C VAL A 168 -22.76 -3.79 -1.37
N LEU A 169 -22.91 -5.05 -0.97
CA LEU A 169 -21.79 -5.94 -0.64
C LEU A 169 -20.92 -6.25 -1.88
N SER A 170 -21.55 -6.43 -3.04
CA SER A 170 -20.85 -6.65 -4.31
C SER A 170 -20.01 -5.42 -4.68
N LYS A 171 -20.58 -4.22 -4.53
CA LYS A 171 -19.85 -2.94 -4.70
C LYS A 171 -18.72 -2.75 -3.69
N LEU A 172 -18.91 -3.11 -2.41
CA LEU A 172 -17.83 -3.08 -1.41
C LEU A 172 -16.64 -3.94 -1.85
N VAL A 173 -16.89 -5.18 -2.28
CA VAL A 173 -15.83 -6.07 -2.79
C VAL A 173 -15.25 -5.56 -4.11
N ARG A 174 -16.08 -5.02 -5.02
CA ARG A 174 -15.63 -4.45 -6.30
C ARG A 174 -14.67 -3.28 -6.12
N HIS A 175 -14.89 -2.46 -5.10
CA HIS A 175 -14.25 -1.16 -4.90
C HIS A 175 -13.36 -1.08 -3.64
N HIS A 176 -13.06 -2.19 -2.94
CA HIS A 176 -12.25 -2.17 -1.71
C HIS A 176 -10.90 -1.44 -1.84
N LEU A 177 -10.26 -1.49 -3.03
CA LEU A 177 -9.01 -0.77 -3.31
C LEU A 177 -9.19 0.70 -3.74
N LEU A 178 -10.41 1.19 -3.99
CA LEU A 178 -10.67 2.50 -4.60
C LEU A 178 -10.13 3.64 -3.72
N LEU A 179 -10.56 3.73 -2.47
CA LEU A 179 -10.14 4.78 -1.54
C LEU A 179 -8.62 4.75 -1.25
N PRO A 180 -7.97 3.62 -0.88
CA PRO A 180 -6.54 3.63 -0.58
C PRO A 180 -5.68 3.91 -1.81
N VAL A 181 -6.11 3.50 -3.02
CA VAL A 181 -5.42 3.81 -4.27
C VAL A 181 -5.56 5.30 -4.62
N VAL A 182 -6.77 5.85 -4.66
CA VAL A 182 -6.97 7.27 -5.04
C VAL A 182 -6.33 8.22 -4.02
N ALA A 183 -6.46 7.94 -2.72
CA ALA A 183 -5.84 8.75 -1.67
C ALA A 183 -4.31 8.87 -1.81
N THR A 184 -3.63 7.81 -2.26
CA THR A 184 -2.17 7.73 -2.34
C THR A 184 -1.58 7.94 -3.74
N ARG A 185 -2.41 7.97 -4.79
CA ARG A 185 -1.96 8.03 -6.20
C ARG A 185 -2.62 9.11 -7.06
N SER A 186 -3.44 9.98 -6.47
CA SER A 186 -4.13 11.06 -7.18
C SER A 186 -4.01 12.39 -6.44
N ASP A 187 -4.25 13.50 -7.13
CA ASP A 187 -4.41 14.80 -6.48
C ASP A 187 -5.85 14.92 -5.95
N LEU A 188 -5.99 14.92 -4.63
CA LEU A 188 -7.30 15.03 -3.99
C LEU A 188 -7.92 16.43 -4.13
N ASN A 189 -7.18 17.43 -4.62
CA ASN A 189 -7.69 18.77 -4.88
C ASN A 189 -8.32 18.94 -6.27
N ASP A 190 -8.09 17.99 -7.18
CA ASP A 190 -8.76 17.96 -8.48
C ASP A 190 -10.23 17.52 -8.31
N PRO A 191 -11.21 18.36 -8.67
CA PRO A 191 -12.63 17.99 -8.58
C PRO A 191 -12.96 16.71 -9.34
N LYS A 192 -12.34 16.47 -10.51
CA LYS A 192 -12.61 15.29 -11.34
C LYS A 192 -12.22 13.99 -10.65
N THR A 193 -11.16 14.02 -9.85
CA THR A 193 -10.75 12.87 -9.02
C THR A 193 -11.81 12.53 -7.97
N ILE A 194 -12.44 13.55 -7.36
CA ILE A 194 -13.50 13.35 -6.36
C ILE A 194 -14.83 12.93 -7.02
N GLU A 195 -15.18 13.57 -8.14
CA GLU A 195 -16.35 13.23 -8.96
C GLU A 195 -16.28 11.78 -9.43
N GLY A 196 -15.13 11.34 -9.98
CA GLY A 196 -14.94 9.96 -10.44
C GLY A 196 -15.02 8.89 -9.34
N VAL A 197 -14.57 9.20 -8.11
CA VAL A 197 -14.80 8.31 -6.95
C VAL A 197 -16.28 8.28 -6.57
N SER A 198 -16.96 9.42 -6.61
CA SER A 198 -18.38 9.50 -6.25
C SER A 198 -19.27 8.79 -7.28
N GLU A 199 -18.97 8.92 -8.57
CA GLU A 199 -19.62 8.20 -9.67
C GLU A 199 -19.37 6.68 -9.60
N ALA A 200 -18.13 6.25 -9.34
CA ALA A 200 -17.80 4.84 -9.17
C ALA A 200 -18.57 4.17 -8.01
N LEU A 201 -18.97 4.94 -7.00
CA LEU A 201 -19.81 4.48 -5.89
C LEU A 201 -21.31 4.77 -6.10
N GLY A 202 -21.72 5.20 -7.29
CA GLY A 202 -23.12 5.47 -7.63
C GLY A 202 -23.75 6.61 -6.84
N GLY A 203 -22.95 7.49 -6.23
CA GLY A 203 -23.44 8.56 -5.35
C GLY A 203 -23.92 8.09 -3.97
N ASP A 204 -23.66 6.85 -3.55
CA ASP A 204 -24.16 6.28 -2.30
C ASP A 204 -23.27 6.64 -1.08
N PRO A 205 -23.76 7.46 -0.12
CA PRO A 205 -23.00 7.84 1.06
C PRO A 205 -22.88 6.73 2.11
N GLN A 206 -23.80 5.75 2.14
CA GLN A 206 -23.73 4.60 3.05
C GLN A 206 -22.67 3.60 2.55
N LEU A 207 -22.62 3.35 1.24
CA LEU A 207 -21.54 2.58 0.62
C LEU A 207 -20.17 3.23 0.89
N LEU A 208 -20.04 4.55 0.70
CA LEU A 208 -18.82 5.29 0.98
C LEU A 208 -18.39 5.19 2.46
N GLU A 209 -19.35 5.25 3.39
CA GLU A 209 -19.09 5.11 4.83
C GLU A 209 -18.56 3.72 5.20
N VAL A 210 -19.21 2.65 4.71
CA VAL A 210 -18.76 1.28 4.97
C VAL A 210 -17.43 1.00 4.29
N LEU A 211 -17.23 1.49 3.05
CA LEU A 211 -15.99 1.35 2.31
C LEU A 211 -14.81 2.07 3.00
N HIS A 212 -15.06 3.20 3.65
CA HIS A 212 -14.05 3.90 4.45
C HIS A 212 -13.61 3.05 5.65
N ALA A 213 -14.55 2.47 6.40
CA ALA A 213 -14.21 1.58 7.53
C ALA A 213 -13.50 0.31 7.06
N LEU A 214 -13.92 -0.29 5.94
CA LEU A 214 -13.26 -1.44 5.33
C LEU A 214 -11.83 -1.11 4.89
N THR A 215 -11.60 0.04 4.27
CA THR A 215 -10.28 0.54 3.84
C THR A 215 -9.30 0.67 5.02
N GLU A 216 -9.79 1.19 6.14
CA GLU A 216 -9.01 1.32 7.38
C GLU A 216 -8.68 -0.05 7.99
N ALA A 217 -9.65 -0.98 7.99
CA ALA A 217 -9.48 -2.32 8.53
C ALA A 217 -8.48 -3.15 7.71
N ASP A 218 -8.64 -3.20 6.39
CA ASP A 218 -7.77 -3.90 5.43
C ASP A 218 -6.33 -3.36 5.49
N SER A 219 -6.18 -2.03 5.52
CA SER A 219 -4.87 -1.39 5.64
C SER A 219 -4.16 -1.70 6.96
N LYS A 220 -4.90 -1.92 8.06
CA LYS A 220 -4.31 -2.35 9.36
C LYS A 220 -3.96 -3.84 9.36
N ALA A 221 -4.81 -4.68 8.76
CA ALA A 221 -4.60 -6.12 8.66
C ALA A 221 -3.41 -6.49 7.76
N THR A 222 -3.18 -5.71 6.70
CA THR A 222 -2.10 -5.93 5.72
C THR A 222 -0.75 -6.07 6.42
N GLY A 223 -0.28 -5.04 7.14
CA GLY A 223 1.01 -5.10 7.81
C GLY A 223 1.49 -3.79 8.45
N PRO A 224 2.63 -3.83 9.17
CA PRO A 224 3.15 -2.68 9.92
C PRO A 224 3.40 -1.46 9.02
N GLY A 225 2.85 -0.31 9.40
CA GLY A 225 3.01 0.96 8.68
C GLY A 225 2.13 1.14 7.43
N VAL A 226 1.38 0.12 7.00
CA VAL A 226 0.47 0.21 5.82
C VAL A 226 -0.72 1.14 6.09
N TRP A 227 -1.13 1.27 7.35
CA TRP A 227 -1.99 2.35 7.85
C TRP A 227 -1.16 3.27 8.76
N SER A 228 -1.05 4.54 8.37
CA SER A 228 -0.32 5.60 9.06
C SER A 228 -1.19 6.83 9.23
N ASP A 229 -0.86 7.73 10.17
CA ASP A 229 -1.59 8.98 10.40
C ASP A 229 -1.78 9.80 9.10
N TRP A 230 -0.75 9.84 8.24
CA TRP A 230 -0.80 10.48 6.93
C TRP A 230 -1.74 9.79 5.94
N LYS A 231 -1.72 8.44 5.86
CA LYS A 231 -2.65 7.72 4.98
C LYS A 231 -4.10 7.89 5.48
N ALA A 232 -4.30 7.89 6.80
CA ALA A 232 -5.58 8.16 7.42
C ALA A 232 -6.09 9.56 7.04
N SER A 233 -5.28 10.62 7.17
CA SER A 233 -5.71 11.98 6.81
C SER A 233 -6.02 12.14 5.32
N LEU A 234 -5.29 11.44 4.44
CA LEU A 234 -5.59 11.42 3.00
C LEU A 234 -6.91 10.70 2.67
N VAL A 235 -7.17 9.56 3.29
CA VAL A 235 -8.45 8.83 3.10
C VAL A 235 -9.62 9.62 3.69
N GLU A 236 -9.47 10.20 4.88
CA GLU A 236 -10.49 11.04 5.51
C GLU A 236 -10.81 12.29 4.67
N LYS A 237 -9.77 12.96 4.13
CA LYS A 237 -9.91 14.10 3.21
C LYS A 237 -10.62 13.73 1.91
N LEU A 238 -10.32 12.56 1.34
CA LEU A 238 -11.02 12.02 0.17
C LEU A 238 -12.50 11.75 0.49
N VAL A 239 -12.78 10.99 1.56
CA VAL A 239 -14.15 10.63 1.98
C VAL A 239 -14.99 11.86 2.30
N SER A 240 -14.41 12.85 2.99
CA SER A 240 -15.06 14.13 3.28
C SER A 240 -15.44 14.88 1.99
N ARG A 241 -14.52 14.99 1.03
CA ARG A 241 -14.79 15.62 -0.27
C ARG A 241 -15.82 14.87 -1.11
N CYS A 242 -15.79 13.53 -1.12
CA CYS A 242 -16.82 12.73 -1.79
C CYS A 242 -18.21 12.94 -1.15
N ARG A 243 -18.31 13.00 0.20
CA ARG A 243 -19.57 13.31 0.90
C ARG A 243 -20.13 14.67 0.50
N MET A 244 -19.29 15.70 0.37
CA MET A 244 -19.71 17.02 -0.12
C MET A 244 -20.29 16.94 -1.54
N VAL A 245 -19.60 16.28 -2.48
CA VAL A 245 -20.07 16.10 -3.86
C VAL A 245 -21.39 15.31 -3.91
N MET A 246 -21.52 14.23 -3.14
CA MET A 246 -22.76 13.44 -3.03
C MET A 246 -23.93 14.25 -2.43
N ALA A 247 -23.66 15.22 -1.56
CA ALA A 247 -24.64 16.16 -1.02
C ALA A 247 -24.97 17.33 -1.96
N GLY A 248 -24.30 17.45 -3.11
CA GLY A 248 -24.42 18.58 -4.03
C GLY A 248 -23.72 19.86 -3.54
N GLU A 249 -22.82 19.76 -2.56
CA GLU A 249 -22.05 20.87 -2.02
C GLU A 249 -20.84 21.20 -2.91
N ALA A 250 -20.48 22.49 -2.98
CA ALA A 250 -19.30 22.93 -3.70
C ALA A 250 -18.02 22.48 -2.96
N LEU A 251 -17.13 21.80 -3.67
CA LEU A 251 -15.83 21.41 -3.11
C LEU A 251 -15.04 22.62 -2.63
N PRO A 252 -14.28 22.51 -1.51
CA PRO A 252 -13.38 23.57 -1.09
C PRO A 252 -12.33 23.75 -2.18
N GLN A 253 -12.39 24.91 -2.87
CA GLN A 253 -11.34 25.28 -3.80
C GLN A 253 -10.01 25.25 -3.06
N ALA A 254 -8.98 24.67 -3.70
CA ALA A 254 -7.62 24.88 -3.24
C ALA A 254 -7.44 26.39 -3.10
N LYS A 255 -7.08 26.86 -1.89
CA LYS A 255 -6.76 28.28 -1.70
C LYS A 255 -5.72 28.63 -2.77
N PRO A 256 -5.94 29.67 -3.59
CA PRO A 256 -4.87 30.18 -4.45
C PRO A 256 -3.62 30.33 -3.60
N LEU A 257 -2.44 29.98 -4.16
CA LEU A 257 -1.14 30.17 -3.51
C LEU A 257 -1.18 31.43 -2.67
N ALA A 258 -1.13 31.26 -1.35
CA ALA A 258 -1.57 32.31 -0.44
C ALA A 258 -0.87 33.62 -0.83
N PRO A 259 -1.57 34.77 -0.93
CA PRO A 259 -0.95 36.02 -1.39
C PRO A 259 0.33 36.38 -0.63
N HIS A 260 0.48 35.87 0.59
CA HIS A 260 1.73 35.85 1.34
C HIS A 260 2.90 35.15 0.61
N TYR A 261 2.77 33.89 0.16
CA TYR A 261 3.83 33.20 -0.58
C TYR A 261 4.15 33.87 -1.92
N LEU A 262 3.16 34.48 -2.57
CA LEU A 262 3.39 35.31 -3.76
C LEU A 262 4.11 36.62 -3.42
N SER A 263 3.87 37.21 -2.24
CA SER A 263 4.65 38.37 -1.77
C SER A 263 6.08 38.02 -1.37
N LEU A 264 6.32 36.82 -0.80
CA LEU A 264 7.67 36.31 -0.53
C LEU A 264 8.40 35.97 -1.83
N ALA A 265 7.68 35.52 -2.86
CA ALA A 265 8.22 35.31 -4.20
C ALA A 265 8.70 36.61 -4.87
N ALA A 266 8.04 37.74 -4.60
CA ALA A 266 8.36 39.04 -5.22
C ALA A 266 9.76 39.58 -4.87
N ASP A 267 10.30 39.22 -3.70
CA ASP A 267 11.68 39.56 -3.31
C ASP A 267 12.73 38.70 -4.06
N HIS A 268 12.31 37.73 -4.87
CA HIS A 268 13.13 36.68 -5.50
C HIS A 268 14.06 35.92 -4.52
N GLY A 269 13.74 35.97 -3.23
CA GLY A 269 14.48 35.34 -2.16
C GLY A 269 14.21 33.84 -2.01
N VAL A 270 14.94 33.22 -1.09
CA VAL A 270 14.64 31.88 -0.59
C VAL A 270 13.93 32.03 0.75
N HIS A 271 12.78 31.39 0.89
CA HIS A 271 11.97 31.38 2.11
C HIS A 271 11.60 29.93 2.47
N VAL A 272 11.62 29.62 3.76
CA VAL A 272 11.15 28.33 4.28
C VAL A 272 10.26 28.59 5.47
N GLU A 273 9.06 28.01 5.46
CA GLU A 273 8.11 28.01 6.58
C GLU A 273 7.85 26.56 7.02
N ILE A 274 7.63 26.34 8.32
CA ILE A 274 7.21 25.06 8.89
C ILE A 274 5.97 25.32 9.74
N GLY A 275 4.84 24.74 9.36
CA GLY A 275 3.58 24.77 10.09
C GLY A 275 3.10 23.38 10.54
N PRO A 276 2.14 23.29 11.46
CA PRO A 276 1.47 22.03 11.79
C PRO A 276 0.68 21.51 10.59
N GLY A 277 0.70 20.20 10.36
CA GLY A 277 -0.13 19.52 9.35
C GLY A 277 -1.41 18.92 9.95
N ASP A 278 -2.07 18.07 9.18
CA ASP A 278 -3.36 17.43 9.52
C ASP A 278 -3.33 16.50 10.75
N SER A 279 -2.18 16.26 11.39
CA SER A 279 -2.02 15.31 12.50
C SER A 279 -0.83 15.66 13.38
N ALA A 280 -0.83 15.22 14.65
CA ALA A 280 0.10 15.68 15.69
C ALA A 280 1.60 15.42 15.43
N ARG A 281 1.96 14.54 14.49
CA ARG A 281 3.35 14.26 14.07
C ARG A 281 3.66 14.70 12.63
N MET A 282 2.70 15.36 11.98
CA MET A 282 2.78 15.79 10.59
C MET A 282 2.95 17.31 10.54
N TYR A 283 3.81 17.77 9.64
CA TYR A 283 4.12 19.19 9.45
C TYR A 283 4.04 19.53 7.96
N GLN A 284 3.56 20.72 7.65
CA GLN A 284 3.64 21.29 6.31
C GLN A 284 4.91 22.15 6.25
N VAL A 285 5.79 21.87 5.30
CA VAL A 285 6.98 22.69 5.02
C VAL A 285 6.82 23.33 3.67
N VAL A 286 6.78 24.66 3.62
CA VAL A 286 6.69 25.41 2.36
C VAL A 286 8.06 25.99 2.06
N MET A 287 8.60 25.67 0.89
CA MET A 287 9.88 26.19 0.39
C MET A 287 9.63 27.01 -0.88
N VAL A 288 9.95 28.30 -0.81
CA VAL A 288 9.82 29.26 -1.92
C VAL A 288 11.21 29.65 -2.39
N ALA A 289 11.49 29.54 -3.69
CA ALA A 289 12.75 29.96 -4.29
C ALA A 289 12.59 30.19 -5.81
N PRO A 290 13.49 30.97 -6.46
CA PRO A 290 13.47 31.14 -7.91
C PRO A 290 13.42 29.82 -8.67
N ASP A 291 12.51 29.71 -9.63
CA ASP A 291 12.23 28.48 -10.36
C ASP A 291 13.44 28.11 -11.24
N LYS A 292 14.11 27.03 -10.85
CA LYS A 292 15.36 26.56 -11.45
C LYS A 292 15.40 25.02 -11.41
N PRO A 293 16.03 24.37 -12.40
CA PRO A 293 16.28 22.94 -12.37
C PRO A 293 16.93 22.50 -11.04
N GLY A 294 16.41 21.41 -10.48
CA GLY A 294 16.90 20.81 -9.25
C GLY A 294 16.43 21.46 -7.95
N LEU A 295 15.46 22.38 -8.00
CA LEU A 295 14.86 22.96 -6.80
C LEU A 295 14.22 21.87 -5.91
N VAL A 296 13.41 20.99 -6.48
CA VAL A 296 12.70 19.91 -5.77
C VAL A 296 13.67 18.88 -5.19
N SER A 297 14.69 18.48 -5.96
CA SER A 297 15.69 17.49 -5.53
C SER A 297 16.55 18.03 -4.39
N LYS A 298 17.00 19.29 -4.47
CA LYS A 298 17.73 19.97 -3.39
C LYS A 298 16.88 20.20 -2.14
N ALA A 299 15.62 20.61 -2.29
CA ALA A 299 14.70 20.78 -1.17
C ALA A 299 14.45 19.46 -0.43
N ALA A 300 14.17 18.38 -1.16
CA ALA A 300 14.03 17.04 -0.60
C ALA A 300 15.33 16.55 0.08
N ALA A 301 16.51 16.89 -0.47
CA ALA A 301 17.80 16.55 0.15
C ALA A 301 18.00 17.29 1.49
N VAL A 302 17.69 18.58 1.56
CA VAL A 302 17.75 19.37 2.81
C VAL A 302 16.82 18.77 3.87
N LEU A 303 15.58 18.41 3.51
CA LEU A 303 14.64 17.74 4.41
C LEU A 303 15.22 16.40 4.94
N ALA A 304 15.72 15.55 4.04
CA ALA A 304 16.30 14.25 4.39
C ALA A 304 17.55 14.37 5.29
N LEU A 305 18.43 15.34 5.03
CA LEU A 305 19.62 15.59 5.86
C LEU A 305 19.24 15.97 7.29
N ASN A 306 18.15 16.73 7.47
CA ASN A 306 17.61 17.08 8.78
C ASN A 306 16.68 16.00 9.38
N SER A 307 16.68 14.78 8.83
CA SER A 307 15.90 13.64 9.31
C SER A 307 14.37 13.89 9.32
N LEU A 308 13.89 14.69 8.37
CA LEU A 308 12.47 14.85 8.07
C LEU A 308 12.10 13.85 6.97
N GLY A 309 11.25 12.88 7.30
CA GLY A 309 10.66 11.95 6.33
C GLY A 309 9.58 12.66 5.53
N VAL A 310 9.69 12.68 4.20
CA VAL A 310 8.71 13.30 3.31
C VAL A 310 7.66 12.27 2.92
N HIS A 311 6.38 12.64 3.00
CA HIS A 311 5.23 11.80 2.61
C HIS A 311 4.58 12.31 1.32
N SER A 312 4.63 13.62 1.06
CA SER A 312 4.27 14.17 -0.25
C SER A 312 4.99 15.47 -0.53
N ALA A 313 5.14 15.78 -1.82
CA ALA A 313 5.59 17.07 -2.34
C ALA A 313 4.60 17.56 -3.41
N ALA A 314 4.32 18.85 -3.46
CA ALA A 314 3.56 19.49 -4.54
C ALA A 314 4.30 20.75 -4.97
N VAL A 315 4.39 20.99 -6.28
CA VAL A 315 5.19 22.07 -6.87
C VAL A 315 4.30 22.96 -7.71
N ASN A 316 4.31 24.26 -7.41
CA ASN A 316 3.62 25.26 -8.21
C ASN A 316 4.59 26.38 -8.59
N SER A 317 4.65 26.73 -9.87
CA SER A 317 5.46 27.85 -10.36
C SER A 317 4.59 29.05 -10.72
N HIS A 318 5.03 30.24 -10.31
CA HIS A 318 4.38 31.52 -10.60
C HIS A 318 5.46 32.60 -10.80
N ASP A 319 5.38 33.36 -11.89
CA ASP A 319 6.29 34.48 -12.23
C ASP A 319 7.80 34.20 -12.01
N GLY A 320 8.24 32.99 -12.38
CA GLY A 320 9.65 32.58 -12.28
C GLY A 320 10.10 32.18 -10.87
N VAL A 321 9.16 31.95 -9.95
CA VAL A 321 9.40 31.42 -8.60
C VAL A 321 8.61 30.13 -8.41
N ALA A 322 9.27 29.10 -7.88
CA ALA A 322 8.63 27.85 -7.50
C ALA A 322 8.33 27.84 -6.00
N ILE A 323 7.12 27.39 -5.69
CA ILE A 323 6.60 27.19 -4.34
C ILE A 323 6.38 25.69 -4.19
N THR A 324 7.25 25.06 -3.39
CA THR A 324 7.19 23.61 -3.13
C THR A 324 6.64 23.37 -1.73
N GLU A 325 5.50 22.69 -1.66
CA GLU A 325 4.86 22.31 -0.41
C GLU A 325 5.15 20.83 -0.12
N PHE A 326 5.73 20.56 1.05
CA PHE A 326 5.99 19.23 1.54
C PHE A 326 5.11 18.90 2.74
N VAL A 327 4.64 17.66 2.81
CA VAL A 327 4.09 17.07 4.04
C VAL A 327 5.14 16.15 4.61
N VAL A 328 5.62 16.43 5.82
CA VAL A 328 6.75 15.74 6.45
C VAL A 328 6.45 15.27 7.87
N SER A 329 7.22 14.32 8.37
CA SER A 329 7.27 13.94 9.79
C SER A 329 8.72 13.88 10.28
N PRO A 330 9.07 14.46 11.45
CA PRO A 330 10.39 14.28 12.04
C PRO A 330 10.60 12.82 12.47
N LEU A 331 11.75 12.25 12.12
CA LEU A 331 12.15 10.92 12.59
C LEU A 331 12.41 10.90 14.11
N PHE A 332 12.84 12.04 14.66
CA PHE A 332 13.13 12.22 16.09
C PHE A 332 12.59 13.56 16.59
N GLY A 333 11.89 13.55 17.71
CA GLY A 333 11.47 14.77 18.42
C GLY A 333 10.59 15.71 17.60
N SER A 334 10.93 17.00 17.64
CA SER A 334 10.28 18.09 16.90
C SER A 334 11.08 18.44 15.64
N PRO A 335 10.47 19.06 14.60
CA PRO A 335 11.21 19.54 13.44
C PRO A 335 12.26 20.60 13.82
N PRO A 336 13.33 20.75 13.00
CA PRO A 336 14.32 21.81 13.17
C PRO A 336 13.71 23.19 12.94
N ALA A 337 14.44 24.24 13.33
CA ALA A 337 14.04 25.62 13.02
C ALA A 337 14.03 25.87 11.50
N ALA A 338 12.99 26.56 11.00
CA ALA A 338 12.82 26.85 9.57
C ALA A 338 14.02 27.61 8.97
N GLU A 339 14.65 28.50 9.75
CA GLU A 339 15.84 29.26 9.32
C GLU A 339 17.06 28.34 9.06
N LEU A 340 17.19 27.21 9.77
CA LEU A 340 18.27 26.25 9.51
C LEU A 340 18.07 25.57 8.15
N LEU A 341 16.84 25.15 7.86
CA LEU A 341 16.49 24.58 6.55
C LEU A 341 16.70 25.63 5.45
N ARG A 342 16.29 26.88 5.68
CA ARG A 342 16.49 27.99 4.76
C ARG A 342 17.96 28.23 4.43
N GLN A 343 18.83 28.31 5.43
CA GLN A 343 20.26 28.51 5.22
C GLN A 343 20.90 27.39 4.40
N GLN A 344 20.57 26.12 4.71
CA GLN A 344 21.06 24.98 3.94
C GLN A 344 20.50 24.96 2.51
N PHE A 345 19.23 25.34 2.32
CA PHE A 345 18.59 25.40 1.01
C PHE A 345 19.15 26.54 0.14
N VAL A 346 19.47 27.70 0.73
CA VAL A 346 20.22 28.78 0.06
C VAL A 346 21.57 28.26 -0.44
N GLY A 347 22.38 27.62 0.42
CA GLY A 347 23.67 27.07 0.03
C GLY A 347 23.57 25.98 -1.03
N ALA A 348 22.52 25.14 -0.98
CA ALA A 348 22.24 24.13 -1.99
C ALA A 348 21.87 24.74 -3.36
N LEU A 349 21.07 25.81 -3.36
CA LEU A 349 20.68 26.53 -4.58
C LEU A 349 21.84 27.33 -5.18
N GLY A 350 22.68 27.94 -4.33
CA GLY A 350 23.91 28.65 -4.73
C GLY A 350 25.01 27.73 -5.24
N GLY A 351 25.06 26.48 -4.78
CA GLY A 351 26.12 25.51 -5.10
C GLY A 351 27.26 25.47 -4.08
N ASP A 352 27.19 26.27 -3.02
CA ASP A 352 28.15 26.27 -1.90
C ASP A 352 28.11 24.94 -1.10
N VAL A 353 26.97 24.23 -1.15
CA VAL A 353 26.70 23.02 -0.39
C VAL A 353 26.09 21.95 -1.29
N ASP A 354 26.86 20.89 -1.60
CA ASP A 354 26.34 19.75 -2.37
C ASP A 354 25.51 18.80 -1.48
N VAL A 355 24.25 19.17 -1.28
CA VAL A 355 23.29 18.38 -0.49
C VAL A 355 22.98 17.01 -1.10
N LEU A 356 23.13 16.83 -2.42
CA LEU A 356 22.86 15.56 -3.08
C LEU A 356 24.00 14.58 -2.82
N ALA A 357 25.27 15.01 -3.00
CA ALA A 357 26.43 14.20 -2.64
C ALA A 357 26.46 13.85 -1.13
N MET A 358 26.00 14.75 -0.26
CA MET A 358 25.88 14.44 1.18
C MET A 358 24.80 13.39 1.48
N VAL A 359 23.68 13.38 0.75
CA VAL A 359 22.66 12.31 0.85
C VAL A 359 23.21 10.98 0.35
N GLU A 360 23.86 10.95 -0.82
CA GLU A 360 24.48 9.73 -1.38
C GLU A 360 25.57 9.17 -0.46
N LYS A 361 26.39 10.04 0.15
CA LYS A 361 27.39 9.66 1.15
C LYS A 361 26.74 9.06 2.39
N ARG A 362 25.68 9.68 2.93
CA ARG A 362 24.97 9.18 4.12
C ARG A 362 24.28 7.82 3.87
N ASP A 363 23.76 7.60 2.66
CA ASP A 363 23.21 6.30 2.24
C ASP A 363 24.30 5.21 2.14
N SER A 364 25.46 5.57 1.59
CA SER A 364 26.63 4.68 1.52
C SER A 364 27.15 4.32 2.92
N GLU A 365 27.31 5.30 3.81
CA GLU A 365 27.74 5.09 5.20
C GLU A 365 26.73 4.25 5.99
N ALA A 366 25.43 4.53 5.87
CA ALA A 366 24.37 3.75 6.52
C ALA A 366 24.35 2.28 6.05
N SER A 367 24.71 2.03 4.79
CA SER A 367 24.89 0.68 4.23
C SER A 367 26.13 -0.02 4.81
N SER A 368 27.25 0.69 4.96
CA SER A 368 28.49 0.15 5.54
C SER A 368 28.39 -0.13 7.05
N PHE A 369 27.69 0.70 7.83
CA PHE A 369 27.50 0.47 9.28
C PHE A 369 26.69 -0.80 9.60
N ALA A 370 25.94 -1.35 8.65
CA ALA A 370 25.31 -2.66 8.77
C ALA A 370 26.29 -3.83 8.60
N SER A 371 27.52 -3.56 8.13
CA SER A 371 28.56 -4.55 7.82
C SER A 371 29.84 -4.40 8.66
N GLU A 372 30.11 -3.23 9.25
CA GLU A 372 31.43 -2.91 9.84
C GLU A 372 31.38 -2.40 11.29
N ARG A 373 30.74 -3.14 12.21
CA ARG A 373 31.04 -2.98 13.65
C ARG A 373 32.29 -3.79 14.02
N ALA A 374 33.45 -3.14 13.91
CA ALA A 374 34.72 -3.70 14.35
C ALA A 374 34.67 -4.03 15.87
N GLY A 375 34.59 -5.31 16.20
CA GLY A 375 34.64 -5.83 17.59
C GLY A 375 33.38 -6.53 18.08
N GLU A 376 32.24 -6.46 17.39
CA GLU A 376 31.06 -7.30 17.70
C GLU A 376 31.13 -8.64 16.94
N VAL A 377 30.67 -9.70 17.59
CA VAL A 377 30.60 -11.05 16.99
C VAL A 377 29.65 -11.01 15.80
N VAL A 378 30.18 -11.25 14.60
CA VAL A 378 29.38 -11.44 13.39
C VAL A 378 28.43 -12.61 13.64
N ALA A 379 27.13 -12.32 13.75
CA ALA A 379 26.11 -13.37 13.73
C ALA A 379 26.31 -14.20 12.47
N GLY A 380 26.48 -15.51 12.61
CA GLY A 380 27.15 -16.40 11.64
C GLY A 380 26.47 -16.57 10.26
N VAL A 381 25.46 -15.76 9.95
CA VAL A 381 24.87 -15.62 8.62
C VAL A 381 24.86 -14.12 8.31
N PRO A 382 25.59 -13.66 7.27
CA PRO A 382 25.44 -12.28 6.80
C PRO A 382 23.97 -12.03 6.50
N VAL A 383 23.41 -10.92 6.99
CA VAL A 383 22.06 -10.48 6.60
C VAL A 383 22.16 -9.94 5.18
N THR A 384 22.25 -10.86 4.21
CA THR A 384 22.12 -10.58 2.78
C THR A 384 20.69 -10.10 2.55
N ARG A 385 20.48 -8.79 2.71
CA ARG A 385 19.31 -8.09 2.22
C ARG A 385 19.27 -8.34 0.71
N SER A 386 18.46 -9.31 0.30
CA SER A 386 18.25 -9.64 -1.12
C SER A 386 17.45 -8.51 -1.73
N ALA A 387 18.15 -7.42 -2.10
CA ALA A 387 17.56 -6.21 -2.62
C ALA A 387 16.92 -6.52 -3.97
N ALA A 388 15.59 -6.59 -3.99
CA ALA A 388 14.85 -6.71 -5.23
C ALA A 388 15.20 -5.51 -6.12
N PRO A 389 15.51 -5.72 -7.42
CA PRO A 389 15.84 -4.62 -8.31
C PRO A 389 14.64 -3.66 -8.41
N PRO A 390 14.88 -2.33 -8.42
CA PRO A 390 13.80 -1.36 -8.47
C PRO A 390 12.95 -1.55 -9.72
N ARG A 391 11.64 -1.38 -9.57
CA ARG A 391 10.68 -1.41 -10.68
C ARG A 391 10.15 -0.02 -10.93
N ILE A 392 10.10 0.34 -12.21
CA ILE A 392 9.61 1.63 -12.69
C ILE A 392 8.44 1.34 -13.63
N LEU A 393 7.27 1.90 -13.33
CA LEU A 393 6.04 1.71 -14.08
C LEU A 393 5.51 3.08 -14.53
N TRP A 394 5.25 3.21 -15.83
CA TRP A 394 4.65 4.40 -16.42
C TRP A 394 3.15 4.18 -16.65
N LEU A 395 2.34 5.11 -16.19
CA LEU A 395 0.88 5.11 -16.26
C LEU A 395 0.42 6.45 -16.89
N GLN A 396 -0.73 6.43 -17.56
CA GLN A 396 -1.33 7.65 -18.09
C GLN A 396 -2.01 8.44 -16.96
N SER A 397 -1.88 9.77 -16.97
CA SER A 397 -2.73 10.64 -16.16
C SER A 397 -4.09 10.84 -16.83
N ALA A 398 -5.13 11.14 -16.04
CA ALA A 398 -6.40 11.64 -16.58
C ALA A 398 -6.26 13.06 -17.18
N ILE A 399 -5.20 13.78 -16.84
CA ILE A 399 -4.90 15.13 -17.34
C ILE A 399 -3.96 15.01 -18.56
N PRO A 400 -4.36 15.49 -19.76
CA PRO A 400 -3.51 15.46 -20.95
C PRO A 400 -2.16 16.15 -20.73
N GLY A 401 -1.08 15.52 -21.22
CA GLY A 401 0.30 16.03 -21.09
C GLY A 401 0.99 15.69 -19.76
N GLN A 402 0.30 15.06 -18.82
CA GLN A 402 0.90 14.52 -17.59
C GLN A 402 1.07 13.00 -17.67
N LEU A 403 2.15 12.49 -17.07
CA LEU A 403 2.41 11.07 -16.90
C LEU A 403 2.56 10.76 -15.41
N LEU A 404 2.05 9.60 -15.00
CA LEU A 404 2.25 9.06 -13.66
C LEU A 404 3.39 8.05 -13.70
N LEU A 405 4.34 8.19 -12.78
CA LEU A 405 5.49 7.32 -12.62
C LEU A 405 5.44 6.66 -11.24
N GLU A 406 5.25 5.35 -11.20
CA GLU A 406 5.35 4.57 -9.97
C GLU A 406 6.75 3.93 -9.88
N VAL A 407 7.46 4.21 -8.79
CA VAL A 407 8.79 3.67 -8.48
C VAL A 407 8.69 2.79 -7.25
N ARG A 408 8.93 1.48 -7.42
CA ARG A 408 9.02 0.51 -6.32
C ARG A 408 10.49 0.16 -6.07
N ALA A 409 11.00 0.46 -4.88
CA ALA A 409 12.40 0.26 -4.51
C ALA A 409 12.54 -0.14 -3.03
N MET A 410 13.76 -0.42 -2.59
CA MET A 410 14.08 -0.39 -1.15
C MET A 410 14.05 1.07 -0.67
N ASP A 411 13.42 1.33 0.47
CA ASP A 411 13.42 2.67 1.06
C ASP A 411 14.78 2.99 1.71
N ARG A 412 15.17 4.26 1.64
CA ARG A 412 16.43 4.79 2.18
C ARG A 412 16.35 6.31 2.40
N PRO A 413 17.07 6.86 3.39
CA PRO A 413 17.11 8.29 3.63
C PRO A 413 17.44 9.09 2.36
N GLY A 414 16.55 10.01 1.97
CA GLY A 414 16.74 10.84 0.78
C GLY A 414 16.43 10.16 -0.56
N LEU A 415 15.79 8.99 -0.60
CA LEU A 415 15.34 8.35 -1.85
C LEU A 415 14.58 9.32 -2.76
N LEU A 416 13.63 10.09 -2.21
CA LEU A 416 12.89 11.12 -2.94
C LEU A 416 13.82 12.14 -3.63
N ALA A 417 14.87 12.59 -2.95
CA ALA A 417 15.81 13.57 -3.50
C ALA A 417 16.59 13.00 -4.70
N LEU A 418 17.03 11.74 -4.59
CA LEU A 418 17.74 11.04 -5.65
C LEU A 418 16.83 10.73 -6.85
N LEU A 419 15.57 10.33 -6.60
CA LEU A 419 14.57 10.12 -7.66
C LEU A 419 14.20 11.44 -8.36
N ALA A 420 13.98 12.51 -7.60
CA ALA A 420 13.71 13.84 -8.15
C ALA A 420 14.91 14.34 -8.99
N HIS A 421 16.14 14.12 -8.53
CA HIS A 421 17.34 14.48 -9.30
C HIS A 421 17.50 13.65 -10.59
N ALA A 422 17.13 12.37 -10.56
CA ALA A 422 17.13 11.53 -11.76
C ALA A 422 16.09 11.99 -12.79
N LEU A 423 14.91 12.44 -12.35
CA LEU A 423 13.85 13.00 -13.20
C LEU A 423 14.23 14.36 -13.79
N GLU A 424 14.78 15.25 -12.95
CA GLU A 424 15.37 16.53 -13.34
C GLU A 424 16.42 16.34 -14.46
N ARG A 425 17.35 15.40 -14.27
CA ARG A 425 18.39 15.08 -15.27
C ARG A 425 17.85 14.44 -16.54
N ALA A 426 16.65 13.85 -16.50
CA ALA A 426 15.93 13.37 -17.68
C ALA A 426 15.09 14.47 -18.36
N GLY A 427 15.08 15.70 -17.82
CA GLY A 427 14.32 16.84 -18.33
C GLY A 427 12.84 16.83 -17.96
N ALA A 428 12.41 16.00 -17.00
CA ALA A 428 11.03 15.96 -16.54
C ALA A 428 10.78 16.98 -15.41
N ASP A 429 9.67 17.70 -15.49
CA ASP A 429 9.17 18.58 -14.41
C ASP A 429 8.22 17.78 -13.49
N ILE A 430 8.33 17.97 -12.17
CA ILE A 430 7.56 17.25 -11.15
C ILE A 430 6.44 18.17 -10.67
N ARG A 431 5.18 17.79 -10.93
CA ARG A 431 4.00 18.54 -10.49
C ARG A 431 3.66 18.19 -9.04
N TRP A 432 3.72 16.90 -8.71
CA TRP A 432 3.61 16.40 -7.34
C TRP A 432 4.24 15.01 -7.19
N ALA A 433 4.55 14.63 -5.96
CA ALA A 433 4.99 13.31 -5.57
C ALA A 433 4.26 12.83 -4.30
N LYS A 434 3.95 11.54 -4.24
CA LYS A 434 3.43 10.81 -3.08
C LYS A 434 4.46 9.75 -2.72
N VAL A 435 5.00 9.81 -1.51
CA VAL A 435 6.04 8.90 -1.01
C VAL A 435 5.38 7.89 -0.09
N ASN A 436 5.45 6.60 -0.44
CA ASN A 436 4.74 5.55 0.29
C ASN A 436 5.75 4.50 0.80
N THR A 437 6.21 4.65 2.05
CA THR A 437 7.07 3.66 2.70
C THR A 437 6.26 2.52 3.33
N PHE A 438 6.56 1.29 2.91
CA PHE A 438 6.08 0.04 3.49
C PHE A 438 7.26 -0.74 4.09
N GLY A 439 7.47 -0.59 5.40
CA GLY A 439 8.57 -1.23 6.12
C GLY A 439 9.95 -0.75 5.63
N SER A 440 10.61 -1.59 4.83
CA SER A 440 11.92 -1.31 4.21
C SER A 440 11.84 -1.06 2.70
N THR A 441 10.63 -0.89 2.15
CA THR A 441 10.38 -0.63 0.72
C THR A 441 9.62 0.66 0.52
N ALA A 442 9.85 1.33 -0.61
CA ALA A 442 9.11 2.52 -1.03
C ALA A 442 8.33 2.21 -2.33
N ALA A 443 7.15 2.80 -2.46
CA ALA A 443 6.27 2.71 -3.64
C ALA A 443 5.78 4.11 -4.03
N ASP A 444 6.73 4.94 -4.44
CA ASP A 444 6.53 6.36 -4.68
C ASP A 444 5.82 6.59 -6.01
N VAL A 445 4.93 7.58 -6.06
CA VAL A 445 4.21 7.97 -7.27
C VAL A 445 4.48 9.44 -7.56
N PHE A 446 5.02 9.72 -8.74
CA PHE A 446 5.29 11.07 -9.24
C PHE A 446 4.33 11.40 -10.38
N CYS A 447 3.73 12.58 -10.36
CA CYS A 447 3.13 13.16 -11.55
C CYS A 447 4.14 14.10 -12.20
N VAL A 448 4.49 13.80 -13.45
CA VAL A 448 5.49 14.54 -14.21
C VAL A 448 4.94 15.06 -15.53
N THR A 449 5.49 16.16 -16.00
CA THR A 449 5.35 16.63 -17.39
C THR A 449 6.69 16.52 -18.09
N VAL A 450 6.66 16.16 -19.39
CA VAL A 450 7.87 16.01 -20.20
C VAL A 450 7.83 17.05 -21.34
N PRO A 451 8.78 17.99 -21.41
CA PRO A 451 8.84 18.98 -22.48
C PRO A 451 8.92 18.30 -23.86
N GLY A 452 7.98 18.64 -24.76
CA GLY A 452 8.01 18.23 -26.17
C GLY A 452 7.20 17.00 -26.56
N SER A 453 6.47 16.33 -25.65
CA SER A 453 5.67 15.14 -26.00
C SER A 453 4.30 15.46 -26.61
N SER A 454 4.29 15.98 -27.84
CA SER A 454 3.13 15.76 -28.72
C SER A 454 3.06 14.28 -29.08
N THR A 455 2.09 13.56 -28.52
CA THR A 455 1.70 12.18 -28.91
C THR A 455 2.83 11.15 -29.02
N TYR A 456 3.37 10.69 -27.88
CA TYR A 456 3.95 9.35 -27.82
C TYR A 456 2.88 8.34 -27.37
N LEU A 457 2.26 7.68 -28.35
CA LEU A 457 1.40 6.51 -28.13
C LEU A 457 2.23 5.38 -27.52
N LEU A 458 2.15 5.22 -26.20
CA LEU A 458 2.68 4.06 -25.49
C LEU A 458 1.88 2.82 -25.91
N ARG A 459 2.31 2.16 -26.99
CA ARG A 459 1.82 0.84 -27.39
C ARG A 459 2.08 -0.13 -26.24
N SER A 460 1.03 -0.79 -25.78
CA SER A 460 1.10 -1.91 -24.85
C SER A 460 1.88 -3.07 -25.49
N SER A 461 3.12 -3.27 -25.08
CA SER A 461 3.85 -4.51 -25.31
C SER A 461 4.61 -4.96 -24.07
N SER A 462 4.07 -5.99 -23.42
CA SER A 462 4.84 -6.89 -22.58
C SER A 462 6.13 -7.28 -23.32
N SER A 463 7.29 -7.09 -22.69
CA SER A 463 8.64 -7.15 -23.27
C SER A 463 9.07 -5.94 -24.13
N CYS A 464 9.40 -4.83 -23.46
CA CYS A 464 10.37 -3.85 -23.99
C CYS A 464 11.57 -3.68 -23.04
N ARG A 465 12.56 -4.59 -23.12
CA ARG A 465 13.87 -4.44 -22.47
C ARG A 465 14.78 -3.51 -23.30
N ARG A 466 14.46 -2.20 -23.44
CA ARG A 466 15.38 -1.14 -23.96
C ARG A 466 14.75 0.26 -24.01
N CYS A 467 14.44 0.83 -22.85
CA CYS A 467 14.44 2.29 -22.67
C CYS A 467 15.37 2.58 -21.48
N TRP A 468 16.67 2.68 -21.77
CA TRP A 468 17.71 2.83 -20.76
C TRP A 468 18.10 4.29 -20.63
N VAL A 469 18.00 4.85 -19.41
CA VAL A 469 18.75 6.03 -19.03
C VAL A 469 20.24 5.62 -19.01
N PRO A 470 21.13 6.27 -19.77
CA PRO A 470 22.55 5.94 -19.70
C PRO A 470 23.13 6.40 -18.35
N PRO A 471 23.89 5.54 -17.64
CA PRO A 471 24.57 5.94 -16.41
C PRO A 471 25.66 6.98 -16.71
N PRO A 472 25.97 7.89 -15.77
CA PRO A 472 27.11 8.78 -15.90
C PRO A 472 28.42 7.96 -15.94
N THR A 473 29.18 8.11 -17.02
CA THR A 473 30.48 7.46 -17.21
C THR A 473 31.58 8.19 -16.43
N TYR A 474 31.84 7.81 -15.18
CA TYR A 474 33.05 8.22 -14.44
C TYR A 474 33.40 7.25 -13.30
N TRP A 475 33.88 6.03 -13.61
CA TRP A 475 34.68 5.19 -12.68
C TRP A 475 35.48 4.14 -13.47
N SER A 476 36.59 4.54 -14.12
CA SER A 476 37.54 3.57 -14.68
C SER A 476 38.96 4.14 -14.84
N THR A 477 39.73 4.14 -13.76
CA THR A 477 41.21 4.17 -13.83
C THR A 477 41.79 3.21 -12.80
N SER A 478 42.21 2.04 -13.27
CA SER A 478 43.10 1.13 -12.54
C SER A 478 44.16 0.60 -13.51
N PRO A 479 45.46 0.82 -13.27
CA PRO A 479 46.52 0.27 -14.09
C PRO A 479 46.94 -1.13 -13.62
N SER A 480 47.79 -1.76 -14.45
CA SER A 480 48.67 -2.92 -14.13
C SER A 480 48.10 -4.32 -14.35
N ALA A 481 48.61 -4.95 -15.42
CA ALA A 481 48.39 -6.33 -15.80
C ALA A 481 49.07 -7.36 -14.87
N ILE A 482 48.46 -8.54 -14.76
CA ILE A 482 49.17 -9.82 -14.56
C ILE A 482 48.55 -10.85 -15.52
N SER A 483 49.40 -11.61 -16.22
CA SER A 483 49.01 -12.59 -17.25
C SER A 483 49.15 -14.04 -16.74
N PRO A 484 48.23 -14.97 -17.05
CA PRO A 484 48.37 -16.38 -16.70
C PRO A 484 49.05 -17.20 -17.80
N ALA A 485 49.99 -18.07 -17.41
CA ALA A 485 50.64 -19.06 -18.28
C ALA A 485 49.86 -20.40 -18.31
N PRO A 486 49.99 -21.22 -19.38
CA PRO A 486 49.23 -22.45 -19.55
C PRO A 486 49.91 -23.69 -18.93
N VAL A 487 49.12 -24.70 -18.54
CA VAL A 487 49.60 -26.03 -18.16
C VAL A 487 48.90 -27.12 -18.98
N THR A 488 49.68 -28.13 -19.37
CA THR A 488 49.39 -29.16 -20.36
C THR A 488 48.66 -30.39 -19.80
N ALA A 489 47.92 -31.10 -20.65
CA ALA A 489 47.35 -32.41 -20.36
C ALA A 489 48.03 -33.51 -21.21
N ALA A 490 48.40 -34.63 -20.59
CA ALA A 490 49.03 -35.79 -21.24
C ALA A 490 48.16 -37.05 -21.15
N ARG A 491 48.28 -37.93 -22.16
CA ARG A 491 47.47 -39.15 -22.36
C ARG A 491 47.98 -40.37 -21.54
N ARG A 492 47.08 -41.31 -21.19
CA ARG A 492 46.91 -42.65 -21.87
C ARG A 492 46.08 -43.67 -21.05
N SER A 493 45.25 -44.48 -21.77
CA SER A 493 44.80 -45.89 -21.52
C SER A 493 44.23 -46.30 -20.14
N THR A 494 43.18 -47.13 -19.97
CA THR A 494 42.45 -48.14 -20.79
C THR A 494 40.90 -48.00 -20.59
N GLY A 495 39.98 -48.79 -21.18
CA GLY A 495 40.10 -49.76 -22.28
C GLY A 495 39.44 -51.15 -22.08
N ALA A 496 38.14 -51.26 -21.76
CA ALA A 496 37.40 -52.53 -21.71
C ALA A 496 35.92 -52.41 -22.17
N THR A 497 35.42 -53.45 -22.84
CA THR A 497 34.11 -53.54 -23.53
C THR A 497 33.00 -54.16 -22.68
N LEU A 498 31.74 -53.77 -22.91
CA LEU A 498 30.54 -54.58 -22.60
C LEU A 498 29.51 -54.46 -23.75
N ARG A 499 28.75 -55.53 -23.98
CA ARG A 499 28.00 -55.79 -25.23
C ARG A 499 26.47 -55.59 -25.07
N CYS A 500 25.78 -55.32 -26.17
CA CYS A 500 24.38 -55.74 -26.40
C CYS A 500 24.37 -57.26 -26.65
N ALA A 501 23.30 -58.06 -26.55
CA ALA A 501 21.83 -57.90 -26.45
C ALA A 501 21.30 -59.26 -25.88
N PRO A 502 19.98 -59.61 -25.87
CA PRO A 502 18.79 -58.92 -26.38
C PRO A 502 17.91 -58.28 -25.29
#